data_AF-A0A1C5N5A2-F1
#
_entry.id   AF-A0A1C5N5A2-F1
#
_cell.length_a   1.000
_cell.length_b   1.000
_cell.length_c   1.000
_cell.angle_alpha   90.00
_cell.angle_beta   90.00
_cell.angle_gamma   90.00
#
_symmetry.space_group_name_H-M   'P 1'
#
loop_
_entity.id
_entity.type
_entity.pdbx_description
1 polymer ?
#
loop_
_entity_poly.entity_id
_entity_poly.type
_entity_poly.pdbx_seq_one_letter_code
_entity_poly.pdbx_strand_id
1 'polypeptide(L)'
;MERISKFLQLQFCMLLLLLTVLPEFNLLSSLLGFNFDIPKFACKVLGLIGGGMAFYYFYKDAQSKSQQLPTPFLVTAIGGMALILLSMIPGIPSWLEYIAIILLLAALYLCKESLGIEWSNRGSQGAYFILLAVLLHVYNSIGDTMMTGIAALVGLIMYWIGLGKIRTSLDSVGEQGVSKLKIAVILGLVGVIIGWIPLIGGIIGGILAILAFVFEFMGYGLLKGSNAIGNEGQIGAGKLRTSMIILLVATVIGFIPGLGIVEKILSIIAVWFVFQGWSLILSGIETRAERV
;
A
#
# COMPACT_ATOMS: atom_id res chain seq x y z
N MET A 1 19.35 5.22 6.45
CA MET A 1 18.26 4.22 6.60
C MET A 1 17.03 4.72 7.36
N GLU A 2 17.13 5.20 8.60
CA GLU A 2 15.95 5.61 9.39
C GLU A 2 15.09 6.68 8.67
N ARG A 3 15.74 7.67 8.05
CA ARG A 3 15.08 8.71 7.24
C ARG A 3 14.23 8.15 6.09
N ILE A 4 14.73 7.14 5.37
CA ILE A 4 13.98 6.50 4.26
C ILE A 4 12.78 5.74 4.83
N SER A 5 12.96 4.98 5.90
CA SER A 5 11.86 4.26 6.56
C SER A 5 10.75 5.21 7.01
N LYS A 6 11.10 6.35 7.61
CA LYS A 6 10.14 7.39 8.01
C LYS A 6 9.47 8.07 6.81
N PHE A 7 10.20 8.27 5.71
CA PHE A 7 9.61 8.77 4.46
C PHE A 7 8.55 7.81 3.92
N LEU A 8 8.86 6.52 3.85
CA LEU A 8 7.93 5.49 3.39
C LEU A 8 6.70 5.41 4.29
N GLN A 9 6.90 5.47 5.62
CA GLN A 9 5.82 5.53 6.59
C GLN A 9 4.91 6.74 6.33
N LEU A 10 5.49 7.94 6.14
CA LEU A 10 4.72 9.16 5.90
C LEU A 10 3.91 9.08 4.60
N GLN A 11 4.54 8.65 3.50
CA GLN A 11 3.90 8.46 2.20
C GLN A 11 2.76 7.44 2.25
N PHE A 12 3.01 6.29 2.87
CA PHE A 12 2.01 5.24 3.05
C PHE A 12 0.82 5.72 3.88
N CYS A 13 1.08 6.41 5.00
CA CYS A 13 0.04 6.95 5.86
C CYS A 13 -0.78 8.05 5.18
N MET A 14 -0.15 9.00 4.49
CA MET A 14 -0.88 10.05 3.75
C MET A 14 -1.72 9.46 2.62
N LEU A 15 -1.22 8.42 1.93
CA LEU A 15 -1.98 7.73 0.90
C LEU A 15 -3.15 6.93 1.49
N LEU A 16 -2.94 6.24 2.61
CA LEU A 16 -4.01 5.53 3.33
C LEU A 16 -5.10 6.51 3.77
N LEU A 17 -4.71 7.65 4.33
CA LEU A 17 -5.62 8.71 4.71
C LEU A 17 -6.43 9.23 3.53
N LEU A 18 -5.78 9.52 2.41
CA LEU A 18 -6.45 9.93 1.18
C LEU A 18 -7.49 8.91 0.71
N LEU A 19 -7.14 7.62 0.75
CA LEU A 19 -8.04 6.54 0.35
C LEU A 19 -9.28 6.45 1.26
N THR A 20 -9.16 6.80 2.55
CA THR A 20 -10.29 6.81 3.50
C THR A 20 -11.28 7.93 3.31
N VAL A 21 -10.99 8.93 2.48
CA VAL A 21 -11.86 10.07 2.23
C VAL A 21 -12.31 10.16 0.78
N LEU A 22 -12.04 9.13 -0.03
CA LEU A 22 -12.54 9.06 -1.40
C LEU A 22 -14.09 9.09 -1.42
N PRO A 23 -14.70 9.85 -2.36
CA PRO A 23 -16.15 9.99 -2.43
C PRO A 23 -16.84 8.66 -2.68
N GLU A 24 -17.91 8.42 -1.94
CA GLU A 24 -18.83 7.31 -2.16
C GLU A 24 -19.99 7.80 -3.04
N PHE A 25 -19.97 7.48 -4.34
CA PHE A 25 -21.09 7.75 -5.24
C PHE A 25 -22.18 6.66 -5.17
N ASN A 26 -22.47 6.14 -3.97
CA ASN A 26 -23.50 5.12 -3.77
C ASN A 26 -24.83 5.79 -3.42
N LEU A 27 -25.74 5.82 -4.40
CA LEU A 27 -27.10 6.37 -4.28
C LEU A 27 -27.93 5.68 -3.17
N LEU A 28 -27.56 4.44 -2.81
CA LEU A 28 -28.21 3.63 -1.77
C LEU A 28 -27.73 3.98 -0.35
N SER A 29 -26.44 4.31 -0.17
CA SER A 29 -25.89 4.71 1.13
C SER A 29 -26.30 6.13 1.52
N SER A 30 -26.53 7.01 0.53
CA SER A 30 -27.09 8.34 0.78
C SER A 30 -28.55 8.30 1.26
N LEU A 31 -29.27 7.19 1.05
CA LEU A 31 -30.67 7.04 1.41
C LEU A 31 -30.89 6.42 2.81
N LEU A 32 -29.95 5.58 3.28
CA LEU A 32 -30.16 4.73 4.46
C LEU A 32 -29.50 5.21 5.76
N GLY A 33 -28.77 6.32 5.72
CA GLY A 33 -28.25 6.94 6.94
C GLY A 33 -27.09 6.17 7.58
N PHE A 34 -26.23 6.94 8.23
CA PHE A 34 -25.01 6.60 8.96
C PHE A 34 -24.74 5.11 9.24
N ASN A 35 -23.84 4.50 8.45
CA ASN A 35 -23.25 3.20 8.75
C ASN A 35 -21.80 3.43 9.24
N PHE A 36 -21.52 3.17 10.52
CA PHE A 36 -20.17 3.34 11.06
C PHE A 36 -19.26 2.23 10.56
N ASP A 37 -18.42 2.56 9.57
CA ASP A 37 -17.45 1.62 8.99
C ASP A 37 -16.19 1.54 9.89
N ILE A 38 -16.18 0.51 10.75
CA ILE A 38 -15.08 0.21 11.69
C ILE A 38 -13.72 0.07 10.94
N PRO A 39 -13.60 -0.71 9.85
CA PRO A 39 -12.38 -0.75 9.03
C PRO A 39 -11.88 0.62 8.54
N LYS A 40 -12.77 1.44 7.96
CA LYS A 40 -12.42 2.78 7.46
C LYS A 40 -11.97 3.71 8.59
N PHE A 41 -12.65 3.66 9.73
CA PHE A 41 -12.27 4.39 10.93
C PHE A 41 -10.89 3.97 11.46
N ALA A 42 -10.61 2.66 11.53
CA ALA A 42 -9.31 2.14 11.95
C ALA A 42 -8.19 2.61 11.00
N CYS A 43 -8.44 2.64 9.69
CA CYS A 43 -7.50 3.16 8.71
C CYS A 43 -7.22 4.67 8.90
N LYS A 44 -8.23 5.48 9.20
CA LYS A 44 -8.06 6.90 9.56
C LYS A 44 -7.17 7.06 10.79
N VAL A 45 -7.42 6.31 11.86
CA VAL A 45 -6.61 6.34 13.09
C VAL A 45 -5.16 5.93 12.82
N LEU A 46 -4.96 4.80 12.13
CA LEU A 46 -3.61 4.31 11.78
C LEU A 46 -2.85 5.31 10.90
N GLY A 47 -3.53 5.90 9.92
CA GLY A 47 -2.96 6.91 9.04
C GLY A 47 -2.57 8.19 9.79
N LEU A 48 -3.41 8.68 10.71
CA LEU A 48 -3.13 9.88 11.50
C LEU A 48 -1.98 9.68 12.49
N ILE A 49 -1.99 8.59 13.25
CA ILE A 49 -0.94 8.30 14.24
C ILE A 49 0.38 8.01 13.52
N GLY A 50 0.35 7.14 12.51
CA GLY A 50 1.52 6.76 11.73
C GLY A 50 2.11 7.94 10.96
N GLY A 51 1.26 8.73 10.30
CA GLY A 51 1.65 9.92 9.54
C GLY A 51 2.19 11.02 10.46
N GLY A 52 1.49 11.30 11.57
CA GLY A 52 1.91 12.27 12.57
C GLY A 52 3.27 11.94 13.19
N MET A 53 3.52 10.69 13.56
CA MET A 53 4.82 10.24 14.08
C MET A 53 5.94 10.42 13.05
N ALA A 54 5.70 10.04 11.79
CA ALA A 54 6.69 10.17 10.73
C ALA A 54 6.97 11.65 10.40
N PHE A 55 5.92 12.47 10.36
CA PHE A 55 6.05 13.91 10.13
C PHE A 55 6.81 14.61 11.27
N TYR A 56 6.50 14.25 12.52
CA TYR A 56 7.22 14.77 13.69
C TYR A 56 8.71 14.46 13.66
N TYR A 57 9.08 13.26 13.17
CA TYR A 57 10.48 12.91 12.93
C TYR A 57 11.15 13.88 11.96
N PHE A 58 10.54 14.16 10.80
CA PHE A 58 11.10 15.08 9.81
C PHE A 58 11.14 16.53 10.31
N TYR A 59 10.14 16.94 11.09
CA TYR A 59 10.16 18.26 11.72
C TYR A 59 11.35 18.40 12.68
N LYS A 60 11.60 17.40 13.52
CA LYS A 60 12.77 17.38 14.41
C LYS A 60 14.10 17.30 13.67
N ASP A 61 14.18 16.49 12.61
CA ASP A 61 15.38 16.37 11.76
C ASP A 61 15.69 17.69 11.03
N ALA A 62 14.68 18.43 10.58
CA ALA A 62 14.87 19.75 10.00
C ALA A 62 15.34 20.77 11.06
N GLN A 63 14.70 20.76 12.23
CA GLN A 63 15.05 21.65 13.34
C GLN A 63 16.49 21.43 13.83
N SER A 64 16.95 20.19 13.95
CA SER A 64 18.32 19.86 14.37
C SER A 64 19.38 20.34 13.36
N LYS A 65 19.01 20.43 12.08
CA LYS A 65 19.86 20.94 11.00
C LYS A 65 19.75 22.45 10.78
N SER A 66 18.99 23.16 11.61
CA SER A 66 18.65 24.58 11.44
C SER A 66 18.03 24.90 10.06
N GLN A 67 17.35 23.91 9.47
CA GLN A 67 16.64 24.03 8.20
C GLN A 67 15.13 24.11 8.45
N GLN A 68 14.42 24.83 7.59
CA GLN A 68 12.96 24.84 7.61
C GLN A 68 12.43 23.93 6.51
N LEU A 69 11.40 23.14 6.85
CA LEU A 69 10.64 22.40 5.85
C LEU A 69 9.88 23.40 4.96
N PRO A 70 9.73 23.14 3.65
CA PRO A 70 8.99 24.02 2.77
C PRO A 70 7.56 24.27 3.26
N THR A 71 7.20 25.54 3.41
CA THR A 71 5.86 25.95 3.87
C THR A 71 4.71 25.32 3.06
N PRO A 72 4.79 25.22 1.71
CA PRO A 72 3.73 24.56 0.94
C PRO A 72 3.51 23.10 1.35
N PHE A 73 4.58 22.37 1.66
CA PHE A 73 4.50 20.99 2.13
C PHE A 73 3.94 20.89 3.55
N LEU A 74 4.38 21.78 4.45
CA LEU A 74 3.85 21.82 5.83
C LEU A 74 2.34 22.07 5.86
N VAL A 75 1.88 23.10 5.13
CA VAL A 75 0.47 23.50 5.09
C VAL A 75 -0.39 22.40 4.49
N THR A 76 0.06 21.77 3.39
CA THR A 76 -0.70 20.71 2.72
C THR A 76 -0.74 19.42 3.54
N ALA A 77 0.39 18.99 4.12
CA ALA A 77 0.44 17.77 4.93
C ALA A 77 -0.33 17.90 6.24
N ILE A 78 -0.05 18.96 7.03
CA ILE A 78 -0.73 19.20 8.32
C ILE A 78 -2.19 19.52 8.08
N GLY A 79 -2.50 20.38 7.12
CA GLY A 79 -3.88 20.75 6.79
C GLY A 79 -4.71 19.54 6.36
N GLY A 80 -4.17 18.69 5.49
CA GLY A 80 -4.84 17.46 5.06
C GLY A 80 -5.11 16.50 6.23
N MET A 81 -4.11 16.24 7.07
CA MET A 81 -4.27 15.38 8.25
C MET A 81 -5.24 15.97 9.29
N ALA A 82 -5.17 17.28 9.55
CA ALA A 82 -6.04 17.96 10.50
C ALA A 82 -7.51 17.96 10.04
N LEU A 83 -7.76 18.15 8.74
CA LEU A 83 -9.11 18.06 8.18
C LEU A 83 -9.70 16.64 8.30
N ILE A 84 -8.89 15.59 8.14
CA ILE A 84 -9.37 14.22 8.38
C ILE A 84 -9.66 13.99 9.86
N LEU A 85 -8.80 14.45 10.77
CA LEU A 85 -9.07 14.35 12.20
C LEU A 85 -10.40 15.05 12.55
N LEU A 86 -10.65 16.23 11.97
CA LEU A 86 -11.90 16.95 12.16
C LEU A 86 -13.10 16.21 11.54
N SER A 87 -12.93 15.57 10.37
CA SER A 87 -13.98 14.79 9.70
C SER A 87 -14.39 13.52 10.45
N MET A 88 -13.61 13.09 11.44
CA MET A 88 -13.98 11.99 12.33
C MET A 88 -15.02 12.39 13.39
N ILE A 89 -15.28 13.67 13.61
CA ILE A 89 -16.29 14.14 14.57
C ILE A 89 -17.69 14.02 13.93
N PRO A 90 -18.66 13.34 14.57
CA PRO A 90 -20.03 13.25 14.07
C PRO A 90 -20.66 14.64 13.85
N GLY A 91 -21.34 14.83 12.72
CA GLY A 91 -22.02 16.09 12.39
C GLY A 91 -21.17 17.10 11.60
N ILE A 92 -19.89 16.81 11.36
CA ILE A 92 -19.03 17.62 10.51
C ILE A 92 -19.40 17.44 9.02
N PRO A 93 -19.49 18.52 8.22
CA PRO A 93 -19.85 18.42 6.82
C PRO A 93 -18.85 17.64 5.96
N SER A 94 -19.35 16.80 5.04
CA SER A 94 -18.53 15.98 4.15
C SER A 94 -17.67 16.78 3.16
N TRP A 95 -17.96 18.07 2.91
CA TRP A 95 -17.16 18.87 1.98
C TRP A 95 -15.72 19.11 2.46
N LEU A 96 -15.48 19.01 3.77
CA LEU A 96 -14.14 19.10 4.35
C LEU A 96 -13.25 17.93 3.91
N GLU A 97 -13.84 16.76 3.65
CA GLU A 97 -13.12 15.59 3.13
C GLU A 97 -12.61 15.85 1.70
N TYR A 98 -13.35 16.59 0.87
CA TYR A 98 -12.89 16.98 -0.46
C TYR A 98 -11.68 17.93 -0.42
N ILE A 99 -11.66 18.86 0.54
CA ILE A 99 -10.49 19.71 0.74
C ILE A 99 -9.31 18.88 1.26
N ALA A 100 -9.56 17.94 2.18
CA ALA A 100 -8.54 17.03 2.67
C ALA A 100 -7.90 16.22 1.54
N ILE A 101 -8.68 15.73 0.57
CA ILE A 101 -8.16 15.04 -0.62
C ILE A 101 -7.17 15.93 -1.38
N ILE A 102 -7.56 17.17 -1.70
CA ILE A 102 -6.71 18.10 -2.47
C ILE A 102 -5.40 18.37 -1.73
N LEU A 103 -5.47 18.63 -0.41
CA LEU A 103 -4.29 18.89 0.40
C LEU A 103 -3.39 17.67 0.51
N LEU A 104 -3.95 16.47 0.71
CA LEU A 104 -3.16 15.23 0.79
C LEU A 104 -2.52 14.85 -0.55
N LEU A 105 -3.19 15.08 -1.68
CA LEU A 105 -2.60 14.89 -3.01
C LEU A 105 -1.41 15.83 -3.22
N ALA A 106 -1.58 17.11 -2.88
CA ALA A 106 -0.51 18.09 -2.97
C ALA A 106 0.66 17.72 -2.03
N ALA A 107 0.36 17.28 -0.81
CA ALA A 107 1.37 16.82 0.15
C ALA A 107 2.14 15.60 -0.37
N LEU A 108 1.45 14.58 -0.91
CA LEU A 108 2.07 13.38 -1.48
C LEU A 108 3.02 13.73 -2.63
N TYR A 109 2.62 14.64 -3.51
CA TYR A 109 3.42 15.14 -4.62
C TYR A 109 4.68 15.88 -4.14
N LEU A 110 4.51 16.84 -3.22
CA LEU A 110 5.61 17.69 -2.73
C LEU A 110 6.58 16.96 -1.80
N CYS A 111 6.13 15.90 -1.12
CA CYS A 111 6.84 15.28 0.00
C CYS A 111 8.24 14.76 -0.37
N LYS A 112 8.42 14.15 -1.55
CA LYS A 112 9.74 13.62 -1.94
C LYS A 112 10.78 14.74 -2.07
N GLU A 113 10.45 15.80 -2.80
CA GLU A 113 11.34 16.94 -3.03
C GLU A 113 11.53 17.75 -1.74
N SER A 114 10.45 17.99 -1.01
CA SER A 114 10.46 18.77 0.23
C SER A 114 11.29 18.12 1.34
N LEU A 115 11.40 16.79 1.31
CA LEU A 115 12.21 16.02 2.24
C LEU A 115 13.57 15.64 1.67
N GLY A 116 13.94 16.09 0.47
CA GLY A 116 15.24 15.80 -0.16
C GLY A 116 15.53 14.31 -0.26
N ILE A 117 14.51 13.50 -0.61
CA ILE A 117 14.65 12.05 -0.78
C ILE A 117 14.97 11.76 -2.24
N GLU A 118 16.15 11.19 -2.47
CA GLU A 118 16.58 10.68 -3.76
C GLU A 118 16.72 9.16 -3.69
N TRP A 119 16.39 8.48 -4.79
CA TRP A 119 16.55 7.03 -4.89
C TRP A 119 17.92 6.76 -5.49
N SER A 120 18.73 5.92 -4.86
CA SER A 120 20.08 5.59 -5.36
C SER A 120 20.04 4.94 -6.74
N ASN A 121 19.00 4.15 -7.01
CA ASN A 121 18.84 3.46 -8.29
C ASN A 121 17.36 3.28 -8.69
N ARG A 122 17.17 2.86 -9.94
CA ARG A 122 15.84 2.59 -10.51
C ARG A 122 15.10 1.49 -9.75
N GLY A 123 15.82 0.52 -9.19
CA GLY A 123 15.20 -0.58 -8.45
C GLY A 123 14.58 -0.16 -7.14
N SER A 124 15.22 0.73 -6.38
CA SER A 124 14.62 1.34 -5.18
C SER A 124 13.35 2.10 -5.51
N GLN A 125 13.36 2.88 -6.60
CA GLN A 125 12.15 3.54 -7.11
C GLN A 125 11.07 2.51 -7.48
N GLY A 126 11.47 1.36 -8.03
CA GLY A 126 10.57 0.24 -8.32
C GLY A 126 9.92 -0.32 -7.07
N ALA A 127 10.69 -0.62 -6.02
CA ALA A 127 10.18 -1.09 -4.74
C ALA A 127 9.23 -0.07 -4.07
N TYR A 128 9.54 1.24 -4.19
CA TYR A 128 8.67 2.31 -3.71
C TYR A 128 7.32 2.33 -4.45
N PHE A 129 7.32 2.21 -5.79
CA PHE A 129 6.10 2.14 -6.57
C PHE A 129 5.25 0.93 -6.21
N ILE A 130 5.89 -0.22 -5.99
CA ILE A 130 5.20 -1.43 -5.56
C ILE A 130 4.56 -1.22 -4.18
N LEU A 131 5.27 -0.62 -3.23
CA LEU A 131 4.73 -0.35 -1.90
C LEU A 131 3.43 0.49 -1.96
N LEU A 132 3.44 1.57 -2.73
CA LEU A 132 2.25 2.41 -2.91
C LEU A 132 1.14 1.68 -3.68
N ALA A 133 1.51 0.93 -4.71
CA ALA A 133 0.59 0.17 -5.53
C ALA A 133 -0.21 -0.87 -4.73
N VAL A 134 0.47 -1.60 -3.84
CA VAL A 134 -0.21 -2.62 -3.04
C VAL A 134 -1.19 -1.98 -2.06
N LEU A 135 -0.88 -0.80 -1.50
CA LEU A 135 -1.84 -0.08 -0.67
C LEU A 135 -3.09 0.33 -1.46
N LEU A 136 -2.92 0.92 -2.64
CA LEU A 136 -4.02 1.31 -3.53
C LEU A 136 -4.93 0.12 -3.87
N HIS A 137 -4.33 -1.04 -4.14
CA HIS A 137 -5.06 -2.26 -4.49
C HIS A 137 -5.77 -2.87 -3.27
N VAL A 138 -5.06 -3.08 -2.17
CA VAL A 138 -5.59 -3.72 -0.94
C VAL A 138 -6.69 -2.87 -0.32
N TYR A 139 -6.57 -1.55 -0.35
CA TYR A 139 -7.61 -0.68 0.21
C TYR A 139 -8.96 -0.83 -0.49
N ASN A 140 -9.00 -1.28 -1.75
CA ASN A 140 -10.27 -1.51 -2.44
C ASN A 140 -11.13 -2.59 -1.78
N SER A 141 -10.54 -3.57 -1.10
CA SER A 141 -11.32 -4.56 -0.32
C SER A 141 -11.91 -3.96 0.97
N ILE A 142 -11.46 -2.77 1.38
CA ILE A 142 -11.97 -2.04 2.55
C ILE A 142 -13.06 -1.06 2.11
N GLY A 143 -12.73 -0.18 1.16
CA GLY A 143 -13.64 0.91 0.79
C GLY A 143 -14.76 0.52 -0.17
N ASP A 144 -14.60 -0.54 -0.96
CA ASP A 144 -15.61 -1.12 -1.86
C ASP A 144 -16.49 -0.09 -2.62
N THR A 145 -15.83 0.91 -3.20
CA THR A 145 -16.49 1.98 -3.98
C THR A 145 -15.91 2.07 -5.38
N MET A 146 -16.64 2.74 -6.28
CA MET A 146 -16.13 3.05 -7.62
C MET A 146 -14.77 3.78 -7.57
N MET A 147 -14.60 4.73 -6.65
CA MET A 147 -13.36 5.49 -6.53
C MET A 147 -12.19 4.65 -6.02
N THR A 148 -12.42 3.75 -5.06
CA THR A 148 -11.38 2.80 -4.62
C THR A 148 -11.06 1.77 -5.69
N GLY A 149 -12.02 1.41 -6.54
CA GLY A 149 -11.79 0.56 -7.71
C GLY A 149 -10.87 1.21 -8.74
N ILE A 150 -11.09 2.50 -9.04
CA ILE A 150 -10.19 3.29 -9.89
C ILE A 150 -8.80 3.38 -9.26
N ALA A 151 -8.72 3.64 -7.95
CA ALA A 151 -7.45 3.69 -7.23
C ALA A 151 -6.69 2.35 -7.33
N ALA A 152 -7.38 1.22 -7.20
CA ALA A 152 -6.78 -0.10 -7.37
C ALA A 152 -6.25 -0.36 -8.79
N LEU A 153 -6.93 0.14 -9.83
CA LEU A 153 -6.42 0.07 -11.21
C LEU A 153 -5.14 0.89 -11.39
N VAL A 154 -5.08 2.10 -10.82
CA VAL A 154 -3.85 2.91 -10.78
C VAL A 154 -2.75 2.14 -10.03
N GLY A 155 -3.10 1.52 -8.90
CA GLY A 155 -2.21 0.65 -8.16
C GLY A 155 -1.63 -0.48 -9.01
N LEU A 156 -2.46 -1.17 -9.79
CA LEU A 156 -2.02 -2.25 -10.68
C LEU A 156 -1.01 -1.76 -11.73
N ILE A 157 -1.25 -0.60 -12.34
CA ILE A 157 -0.31 0.01 -13.30
C ILE A 157 1.02 0.34 -12.61
N MET A 158 0.96 0.95 -11.42
CA MET A 158 2.15 1.26 -10.61
C MET A 158 2.92 0.00 -10.21
N TYR A 159 2.22 -1.07 -9.84
CA TYR A 159 2.81 -2.37 -9.52
C TYR A 159 3.59 -2.93 -10.70
N TRP A 160 2.98 -2.91 -11.90
CA TRP A 160 3.61 -3.41 -13.11
C TRP A 160 4.87 -2.63 -13.50
N ILE A 161 4.79 -1.29 -13.44
CA ILE A 161 5.95 -0.41 -13.67
C ILE A 161 7.03 -0.67 -12.61
N GLY A 162 6.62 -0.79 -11.35
CA GLY A 162 7.51 -1.06 -10.22
C GLY A 162 8.27 -2.38 -10.37
N LEU A 163 7.58 -3.46 -10.79
CA LEU A 163 8.21 -4.74 -11.12
C LEU A 163 9.20 -4.62 -12.29
N GLY A 164 8.87 -3.80 -13.31
CA GLY A 164 9.80 -3.52 -14.40
C GLY A 164 11.08 -2.83 -13.93
N LYS A 165 10.96 -1.85 -13.03
CA LYS A 165 12.08 -1.08 -12.49
C LYS A 165 12.92 -1.87 -11.49
N ILE A 166 12.30 -2.61 -10.57
CA ILE A 166 13.04 -3.41 -9.56
C ILE A 166 13.90 -4.47 -10.23
N ARG A 167 13.41 -5.08 -11.32
CA ARG A 167 14.12 -6.11 -12.08
C ARG A 167 15.54 -5.68 -12.47
N THR A 168 15.76 -4.41 -12.83
CA THR A 168 17.08 -3.94 -13.29
C THR A 168 18.15 -3.89 -12.20
N SER A 169 17.75 -4.02 -10.93
CA SER A 169 18.65 -4.01 -9.78
C SER A 169 18.75 -5.38 -9.10
N LEU A 170 18.28 -6.45 -9.75
CA LEU A 170 18.26 -7.81 -9.18
C LEU A 170 19.30 -8.72 -9.85
N ASP A 171 19.66 -9.77 -9.13
CA ASP A 171 20.39 -10.91 -9.68
C ASP A 171 19.44 -11.86 -10.42
N SER A 172 19.99 -12.91 -11.05
CA SER A 172 19.20 -13.87 -11.84
C SER A 172 18.08 -14.55 -11.03
N VAL A 173 18.30 -14.77 -9.72
CA VAL A 173 17.29 -15.34 -8.82
C VAL A 173 16.16 -14.34 -8.57
N GLY A 174 16.49 -13.09 -8.25
CA GLY A 174 15.51 -12.02 -8.07
C GLY A 174 14.73 -11.71 -9.36
N GLU A 175 15.40 -11.73 -10.51
CA GLU A 175 14.76 -11.57 -11.82
C GLU A 175 13.73 -12.67 -12.10
N GLN A 176 14.06 -13.92 -11.81
CA GLN A 176 13.09 -15.03 -11.89
C GLN A 176 11.91 -14.79 -10.94
N GLY A 177 12.17 -14.31 -9.72
CA GLY A 177 11.14 -13.93 -8.77
C GLY A 177 10.17 -12.88 -9.35
N VAL A 178 10.69 -11.79 -9.89
CA VAL A 178 9.89 -10.75 -10.56
C VAL A 178 9.12 -11.31 -11.75
N SER A 179 9.71 -12.21 -12.54
CA SER A 179 9.00 -12.85 -13.64
C SER A 179 7.79 -13.65 -13.17
N LYS A 180 7.90 -14.36 -12.04
CA LYS A 180 6.77 -15.10 -11.45
C LYS A 180 5.70 -14.15 -10.92
N LEU A 181 6.08 -13.04 -10.30
CA LEU A 181 5.13 -11.99 -9.89
C LEU A 181 4.36 -11.39 -11.08
N LYS A 182 5.02 -11.14 -12.22
CA LYS A 182 4.33 -10.68 -13.44
C LYS A 182 3.34 -11.70 -13.99
N ILE A 183 3.70 -12.98 -13.97
CA ILE A 183 2.79 -14.07 -14.36
C ILE A 183 1.58 -14.09 -13.44
N ALA A 184 1.78 -13.98 -12.12
CA ALA A 184 0.68 -13.93 -11.16
C ALA A 184 -0.31 -12.79 -11.45
N VAL A 185 0.20 -11.59 -11.76
CA VAL A 185 -0.63 -10.45 -12.15
C VAL A 185 -1.47 -10.75 -13.40
N ILE A 186 -0.86 -11.31 -14.45
CA ILE A 186 -1.58 -11.66 -15.69
C ILE A 186 -2.66 -12.71 -15.40
N LEU A 187 -2.31 -13.76 -14.66
CA LEU A 187 -3.25 -14.82 -14.29
C LEU A 187 -4.42 -14.27 -13.47
N GLY A 188 -4.15 -13.39 -12.51
CA GLY A 188 -5.18 -12.73 -11.71
C GLY A 188 -6.13 -11.90 -12.57
N LEU A 189 -5.60 -11.08 -13.48
CA LEU A 189 -6.40 -10.27 -14.41
C LEU A 189 -7.28 -11.12 -15.33
N VAL A 190 -6.69 -12.13 -15.98
CA VAL A 190 -7.43 -13.05 -16.85
C VAL A 190 -8.48 -13.82 -16.04
N GLY A 191 -8.15 -14.22 -14.81
CA GLY A 191 -9.07 -14.87 -13.89
C GLY A 191 -10.29 -14.03 -13.57
N VAL A 192 -10.12 -12.73 -13.30
CA VAL A 192 -11.22 -11.79 -13.07
C VAL A 192 -12.12 -11.67 -14.30
N ILE A 193 -11.53 -11.50 -15.50
CA ILE A 193 -12.29 -11.36 -16.75
C ILE A 193 -13.10 -12.63 -17.06
N ILE A 194 -12.46 -13.80 -16.94
CA ILE A 194 -13.13 -15.09 -17.18
C ILE A 194 -14.20 -15.35 -16.11
N GLY A 195 -13.99 -14.90 -14.88
CA GLY A 195 -14.94 -15.01 -13.77
C GLY A 195 -16.33 -14.42 -14.07
N TRP A 196 -16.44 -13.51 -15.03
CA TRP A 196 -17.72 -12.92 -15.44
C TRP A 196 -18.56 -13.84 -16.34
N ILE A 197 -18.00 -14.93 -16.85
CA ILE A 197 -18.75 -15.92 -17.62
C ILE A 197 -19.58 -16.78 -16.66
N PRO A 198 -20.93 -16.82 -16.78
CA PRO A 198 -21.76 -17.63 -15.90
C PRO A 198 -21.39 -19.12 -15.92
N LEU A 199 -21.48 -19.76 -14.74
CA LEU A 199 -21.17 -21.19 -14.48
C LEU A 199 -19.70 -21.58 -14.68
N ILE A 200 -19.20 -21.53 -15.91
CA ILE A 200 -17.85 -21.99 -16.27
C ILE A 200 -16.77 -20.99 -15.82
N GLY A 201 -17.10 -19.69 -15.85
CA GLY A 201 -16.17 -18.63 -15.49
C GLY A 201 -15.74 -18.65 -14.04
N GLY A 202 -16.65 -18.97 -13.11
CA GLY A 202 -16.32 -19.08 -11.69
C GLY A 202 -15.29 -20.17 -11.40
N ILE A 203 -15.41 -21.34 -12.06
CA ILE A 203 -14.48 -22.46 -11.90
C ILE A 203 -13.11 -22.11 -12.49
N ILE A 204 -13.07 -21.65 -13.74
CA ILE A 204 -11.81 -21.31 -14.42
C ILE A 204 -11.13 -20.11 -13.74
N GLY A 205 -11.89 -19.09 -13.37
CA GLY A 205 -11.41 -17.93 -12.63
C GLY A 205 -10.82 -18.32 -11.27
N GLY A 206 -11.47 -19.25 -10.55
CA GLY A 206 -10.94 -19.81 -9.30
C GLY A 206 -9.62 -20.55 -9.49
N ILE A 207 -9.50 -21.38 -10.53
CA ILE A 207 -8.24 -22.07 -10.87
C ILE A 207 -7.13 -21.06 -11.18
N LEU A 208 -7.42 -20.04 -11.99
CA LEU A 208 -6.46 -19.00 -12.33
C LEU A 208 -6.03 -18.18 -11.11
N ALA A 209 -6.95 -17.91 -10.17
CA ALA A 209 -6.63 -17.24 -8.92
C ALA A 209 -5.69 -18.09 -8.04
N ILE A 210 -5.92 -19.41 -7.96
CA ILE A 210 -5.03 -20.33 -7.25
C ILE A 210 -3.64 -20.35 -7.91
N LEU A 211 -3.58 -20.43 -9.24
CA LEU A 211 -2.31 -20.37 -9.96
C LEU A 211 -1.60 -19.03 -9.73
N ALA A 212 -2.32 -17.91 -9.79
CA ALA A 212 -1.78 -16.59 -9.49
C ALA A 212 -1.15 -16.55 -8.10
N PHE A 213 -1.86 -17.05 -7.08
CA PHE A 213 -1.35 -17.16 -5.71
C PHE A 213 -0.07 -18.01 -5.63
N VAL A 214 -0.03 -19.17 -6.29
CA VAL A 214 1.17 -20.04 -6.31
C VAL A 214 2.35 -19.32 -6.95
N PHE A 215 2.15 -18.68 -8.11
CA PHE A 215 3.19 -17.92 -8.80
C PHE A 215 3.66 -16.72 -7.97
N GLU A 216 2.76 -16.02 -7.29
CA GLU A 216 3.12 -14.90 -6.42
C GLU A 216 3.96 -15.39 -5.22
N PHE A 217 3.54 -16.49 -4.58
CA PHE A 217 4.25 -17.09 -3.45
C PHE A 217 5.64 -17.58 -3.85
N MET A 218 5.78 -18.18 -5.03
CA MET A 218 7.07 -18.53 -5.62
C MET A 218 7.91 -17.29 -5.92
N GLY A 219 7.29 -16.23 -6.44
CA GLY A 219 7.95 -14.96 -6.75
C GLY A 219 8.61 -14.34 -5.52
N TYR A 220 7.88 -14.21 -4.41
CA TYR A 220 8.46 -13.75 -3.14
C TYR A 220 9.45 -14.76 -2.55
N GLY A 221 9.26 -16.05 -2.79
CA GLY A 221 10.23 -17.10 -2.42
C GLY A 221 11.59 -16.91 -3.08
N LEU A 222 11.60 -16.61 -4.38
CA LEU A 222 12.81 -16.34 -5.14
C LEU A 222 13.42 -14.99 -4.75
N LEU A 223 12.61 -13.94 -4.55
CA LEU A 223 13.11 -12.67 -4.03
C LEU A 223 13.80 -12.85 -2.67
N LYS A 224 13.24 -13.67 -1.77
CA LYS A 224 13.89 -14.02 -0.49
C LYS A 224 15.25 -14.71 -0.66
N GLY A 225 15.49 -15.38 -1.79
CA GLY A 225 16.78 -15.99 -2.12
C GLY A 225 17.74 -15.07 -2.89
N SER A 226 17.31 -13.86 -3.27
CA SER A 226 18.13 -12.93 -4.05
C SER A 226 19.16 -12.24 -3.15
N ASN A 227 20.44 -12.27 -3.54
CA ASN A 227 21.51 -11.58 -2.85
C ASN A 227 21.54 -10.08 -3.19
N ALA A 228 20.90 -9.68 -4.29
CA ALA A 228 20.85 -8.31 -4.78
C ALA A 228 20.06 -7.37 -3.85
N ILE A 229 19.08 -7.90 -3.11
CA ILE A 229 18.28 -7.11 -2.15
C ILE A 229 18.84 -7.12 -0.71
N GLY A 230 19.97 -7.79 -0.48
CA GLY A 230 20.62 -7.88 0.84
C GLY A 230 19.78 -8.58 1.92
N ASN A 231 20.35 -8.74 3.12
CA ASN A 231 19.70 -9.47 4.21
C ASN A 231 18.36 -8.83 4.64
N GLU A 232 18.31 -7.50 4.68
CA GLU A 232 17.08 -6.78 5.00
C GLU A 232 15.98 -7.05 3.97
N GLY A 233 16.31 -6.97 2.68
CA GLY A 233 15.35 -7.25 1.63
C GLY A 233 14.90 -8.71 1.61
N GLN A 234 15.78 -9.66 1.94
CA GLN A 234 15.41 -11.07 2.10
C GLN A 234 14.44 -11.29 3.27
N ILE A 235 14.66 -10.62 4.41
CA ILE A 235 13.70 -10.60 5.52
C ILE A 235 12.37 -9.98 5.06
N GLY A 236 12.43 -8.89 4.29
CA GLY A 236 11.27 -8.24 3.70
C GLY A 236 10.44 -9.16 2.80
N ALA A 237 11.08 -9.84 1.86
CA ALA A 237 10.44 -10.84 1.01
C ALA A 237 9.88 -12.03 1.83
N GLY A 238 10.53 -12.39 2.94
CA GLY A 238 9.98 -13.31 3.93
C GLY A 238 8.66 -12.83 4.52
N LYS A 239 8.56 -11.55 4.91
CA LYS A 239 7.32 -10.96 5.43
C LYS A 239 6.21 -10.94 4.38
N LEU A 240 6.52 -10.71 3.11
CA LEU A 240 5.54 -10.80 2.02
C LEU A 240 4.98 -12.22 1.87
N ARG A 241 5.81 -13.26 2.02
CA ARG A 241 5.29 -14.64 2.03
C ARG A 241 4.42 -14.91 3.26
N THR A 242 4.83 -14.41 4.41
CA THR A 242 4.04 -14.56 5.65
C THR A 242 2.70 -13.85 5.52
N SER A 243 2.61 -12.66 4.91
CA SER A 243 1.33 -11.98 4.70
C SER A 243 0.40 -12.79 3.79
N MET A 244 0.92 -13.43 2.74
CA MET A 244 0.11 -14.32 1.90
C MET A 244 -0.49 -15.50 2.68
N ILE A 245 0.29 -16.11 3.59
CA ILE A 245 -0.20 -17.19 4.45
C ILE A 245 -1.26 -16.67 5.41
N ILE A 246 -1.04 -15.50 6.02
CA ILE A 246 -2.02 -14.87 6.92
C ILE A 246 -3.33 -14.58 6.18
N LEU A 247 -3.26 -14.05 4.96
CA LEU A 247 -4.44 -13.79 4.13
C LEU A 247 -5.16 -15.08 3.76
N LEU A 248 -4.44 -16.15 3.40
CA LEU A 248 -5.05 -17.44 3.12
C LEU A 248 -5.80 -17.99 4.35
N VAL A 249 -5.19 -17.90 5.54
CA VAL A 249 -5.84 -18.29 6.81
C VAL A 249 -7.06 -17.39 7.10
N ALA A 250 -6.95 -16.08 6.88
CA ALA A 250 -8.06 -15.15 7.04
C ALA A 250 -9.24 -15.52 6.13
N THR A 251 -8.98 -15.81 4.85
CA THR A 251 -10.00 -16.27 3.90
C THR A 251 -10.67 -17.56 4.35
N VAL A 252 -9.91 -18.54 4.85
CA VAL A 252 -10.49 -19.79 5.38
C VAL A 252 -11.38 -19.53 6.61
N ILE A 253 -10.94 -18.67 7.54
CA ILE A 253 -11.72 -18.28 8.71
C ILE A 253 -13.00 -17.52 8.33
N GLY A 254 -12.96 -16.72 7.26
CA GLY A 254 -14.11 -15.98 6.74
C GLY A 254 -15.30 -16.86 6.34
N PHE A 255 -15.07 -18.15 6.03
CA PHE A 255 -16.15 -19.11 5.77
C PHE A 255 -16.87 -19.60 7.04
N ILE A 256 -16.33 -19.35 8.24
CA ILE A 256 -16.92 -19.78 9.51
C ILE A 256 -17.88 -18.70 10.01
N PRO A 257 -19.19 -18.99 10.13
CA PRO A 257 -20.16 -18.03 10.67
C PRO A 257 -19.75 -17.54 12.08
N GLY A 258 -19.79 -16.23 12.30
CA GLY A 258 -19.45 -15.61 13.59
C GLY A 258 -17.97 -15.24 13.78
N LEU A 259 -17.06 -15.63 12.88
CA LEU A 259 -15.61 -15.30 12.99
C LEU A 259 -15.14 -14.16 12.07
N GLY A 260 -16.03 -13.44 11.40
CA GLY A 260 -15.67 -12.37 10.48
C GLY A 260 -14.85 -11.22 11.09
N ILE A 261 -14.89 -11.00 12.40
CA ILE A 261 -14.01 -10.03 13.07
C ILE A 261 -12.54 -10.48 13.08
N VAL A 262 -12.29 -11.80 13.20
CA VAL A 262 -10.95 -12.39 13.20
C VAL A 262 -10.33 -12.25 11.81
N GLU A 263 -11.10 -12.54 10.75
CA GLU A 263 -10.69 -12.30 9.36
C GLU A 263 -10.23 -10.84 9.17
N LYS A 264 -11.02 -9.86 9.60
CA LYS A 264 -10.69 -8.44 9.48
C LYS A 264 -9.40 -8.07 10.19
N ILE A 265 -9.17 -8.59 11.40
CA ILE A 265 -7.93 -8.36 12.16
C ILE A 265 -6.72 -8.96 11.44
N LEU A 266 -6.84 -10.20 10.95
CA LEU A 266 -5.76 -10.86 10.22
C LEU A 266 -5.42 -10.12 8.91
N SER A 267 -6.43 -9.59 8.22
CA SER A 267 -6.23 -8.76 7.02
C SER A 267 -5.45 -7.49 7.34
N ILE A 268 -5.74 -6.80 8.45
CA ILE A 268 -4.96 -5.62 8.89
C ILE A 268 -3.50 -5.99 9.19
N ILE A 269 -3.27 -7.12 9.87
CA ILE A 269 -1.92 -7.63 10.14
C ILE A 269 -1.19 -7.93 8.83
N ALA A 270 -1.87 -8.53 7.85
CA ALA A 270 -1.29 -8.80 6.55
C ALA A 270 -0.88 -7.52 5.81
N VAL A 271 -1.71 -6.47 5.82
CA VAL A 271 -1.36 -5.15 5.25
C VAL A 271 -0.09 -4.59 5.89
N TRP A 272 0.04 -4.74 7.21
CA TRP A 272 1.24 -4.31 7.93
C TRP A 272 2.49 -5.09 7.49
N PHE A 273 2.39 -6.41 7.32
CA PHE A 273 3.49 -7.24 6.82
C PHE A 273 3.87 -6.89 5.37
N VAL A 274 2.90 -6.55 4.53
CA VAL A 274 3.13 -6.05 3.16
C VAL A 274 3.92 -4.74 3.19
N PHE A 275 3.50 -3.78 4.02
CA PHE A 275 4.22 -2.52 4.19
C PHE A 275 5.67 -2.75 4.63
N GLN A 276 5.86 -3.56 5.68
CA GLN A 276 7.19 -3.90 6.17
C GLN A 276 8.02 -4.66 5.12
N GLY A 277 7.40 -5.55 4.36
CA GLY A 277 8.05 -6.37 3.35
C GLY A 277 8.70 -5.51 2.26
N TRP A 278 7.91 -4.65 1.62
CA TRP A 278 8.42 -3.77 0.56
C TRP A 278 9.32 -2.65 1.08
N SER A 279 9.09 -2.13 2.29
CA SER A 279 9.97 -1.16 2.93
C SER A 279 11.38 -1.74 3.19
N LEU A 280 11.45 -3.00 3.62
CA LEU A 280 12.71 -3.71 3.82
C LEU A 280 13.40 -4.09 2.50
N ILE A 281 12.64 -4.49 1.47
CA ILE A 281 13.19 -4.72 0.12
C ILE A 281 13.82 -3.44 -0.42
N LEU A 282 13.14 -2.31 -0.29
CA LEU A 282 13.69 -1.02 -0.70
C LEU A 282 14.97 -0.68 0.09
N SER A 283 14.91 -0.79 1.42
CA SER A 283 16.06 -0.47 2.29
C SER A 283 17.28 -1.36 1.98
N GLY A 284 17.03 -2.64 1.68
CA GLY A 284 18.08 -3.58 1.30
C GLY A 284 18.74 -3.26 -0.04
N ILE A 285 17.95 -2.80 -1.03
CA ILE A 285 18.48 -2.33 -2.32
C ILE A 285 19.29 -1.04 -2.15
N GLU A 286 18.77 -0.07 -1.39
CA GLU A 286 19.46 1.20 -1.09
C GLU A 286 20.80 0.96 -0.38
N THR A 287 20.81 0.12 0.66
CA THR A 287 22.02 -0.20 1.43
C THR A 287 23.08 -0.91 0.59
N ARG A 288 22.67 -1.73 -0.39
CA ARG A 288 23.62 -2.35 -1.31
C ARG A 288 24.23 -1.34 -2.26
N ALA A 289 23.44 -0.39 -2.76
CA ALA A 289 23.92 0.64 -3.66
C ALA A 289 24.94 1.57 -3.00
N GLU A 290 24.81 1.84 -1.69
CA GLU A 290 25.80 2.61 -0.91
C GLU A 290 27.14 1.87 -0.71
N ARG A 291 27.20 0.54 -0.92
CA ARG A 291 28.38 -0.30 -0.68
C ARG A 291 29.16 -0.67 -1.94
N VAL A 292 28.67 -0.30 -3.13
CA VAL A 292 29.27 -0.57 -4.44
C VAL A 292 29.81 0.74 -5.00
#